data_AF-A0A966QU07-F1
#
_entry.id   AF-A0A966QU07-F1
#
_cell.length_a   1.000
_cell.length_b   1.000
_cell.length_c   1.000
_cell.angle_alpha   90.00
_cell.angle_beta   90.00
_cell.angle_gamma   90.00
#
_symmetry.space_group_name_H-M   'P 1'
#
loop_
_entity.id
_entity.type
_entity.pdbx_description
1 polymer ?
#
loop_
_entity_poly.entity_id
_entity_poly.type
_entity_poly.pdbx_seq_one_letter_code
_entity_poly.pdbx_strand_id
1 'polypeptide(L)'
;RALAMACSTFLERCPGDFLEPLLASPFGRVYRLLLERACNRDLLGGDMAATQQRDQLSQKLRVAGFHGPEGHGLLLALMPFYPPNQLKVEDAAAKLPGWLLQLYQQRYEPPTSHQAQASAPTGQPAFDDRIFLNRMLGLSNLYYIDPEDQEILQELRQVRLQTVQLLLGVSREELGRQFVADFGDRYWAMAQSGVQKEPLDANEVAQRDAIQTWLSTTPNSLSQEGGIQRFAAALLFNMPGTVALANPEQNLPAWFVEGYKRYTSMAVAA
;
A
#
# COMPACT_ATOMS: atom_id res chain seq x y z
N ARG A 1 8.30 14.64 22.92
CA ARG A 1 8.42 16.06 23.36
C ARG A 1 9.69 16.71 22.81
N ALA A 2 10.88 16.46 23.37
CA ALA A 2 12.14 17.05 22.84
C ALA A 2 12.37 16.77 21.33
N LEU A 3 12.09 15.54 20.88
CA LEU A 3 12.18 15.17 19.46
C LEU A 3 11.18 15.95 18.57
N ALA A 4 9.97 16.23 19.06
CA ALA A 4 8.98 17.00 18.31
C ALA A 4 9.40 18.46 18.15
N MET A 5 9.97 19.06 19.21
CA MET A 5 10.55 20.41 19.17
C MET A 5 11.75 20.50 18.23
N ALA A 6 12.64 19.51 18.27
CA ALA A 6 13.80 19.47 17.37
C ALA A 6 13.37 19.31 15.91
N CYS A 7 12.43 18.40 15.64
CA CYS A 7 11.90 18.19 14.29
C CYS A 7 11.16 19.42 13.77
N SER A 8 10.35 20.11 14.60
CA SER A 8 9.64 21.31 14.16
C SER A 8 10.59 22.44 13.80
N THR A 9 11.62 22.67 14.63
CA THR A 9 12.66 23.68 14.36
C THR A 9 13.44 23.36 13.08
N PHE A 10 13.73 22.08 12.84
CA PHE A 10 14.42 21.62 11.64
C PHE A 10 13.57 21.84 10.37
N LEU A 11 12.30 21.45 10.41
CA LEU A 11 11.36 21.56 9.28
C LEU A 11 11.02 23.02 8.95
N GLU A 12 10.92 23.88 9.96
CA GLU A 12 10.72 25.32 9.79
C GLU A 12 11.87 25.98 9.00
N ARG A 13 13.10 25.49 9.17
CA ARG A 13 14.31 26.04 8.53
C ARG A 13 14.69 25.32 7.24
N CYS A 14 13.95 24.28 6.86
CA CYS A 14 14.27 23.47 5.71
C CYS A 14 13.89 24.22 4.42
N PRO A 15 14.79 24.30 3.42
CA PRO A 15 14.45 24.86 2.12
C PRO A 15 13.28 24.10 1.48
N GLY A 16 12.33 24.85 0.91
CA GLY A 16 11.12 24.32 0.30
C GLY A 16 11.33 23.16 -0.67
N ASP A 17 12.30 23.33 -1.57
CA ASP A 17 12.61 22.39 -2.64
C ASP A 17 13.16 21.05 -2.10
N PHE A 18 13.58 21.03 -0.84
CA PHE A 18 14.09 19.83 -0.17
C PHE A 18 13.03 19.09 0.65
N LEU A 19 11.86 19.68 0.91
CA LEU A 19 10.86 19.09 1.81
C LEU A 19 10.34 17.74 1.32
N GLU A 20 10.00 17.64 0.04
CA GLU A 20 9.50 16.39 -0.55
C GLU A 20 10.58 15.29 -0.60
N PRO A 21 11.79 15.53 -1.14
CA PRO A 21 12.89 14.56 -1.07
C PRO A 21 13.25 14.15 0.37
N LEU A 22 13.23 15.10 1.31
CA LEU A 22 13.50 14.86 2.72
C LEU A 22 12.46 13.90 3.34
N LEU A 23 11.18 14.04 3.01
CA LEU A 23 10.12 13.13 3.48
C LEU A 23 10.07 11.79 2.72
N ALA A 24 10.66 11.72 1.53
CA ALA A 24 10.92 10.45 0.85
C ALA A 24 12.14 9.71 1.43
N SER A 25 13.03 10.42 2.12
CA SER A 25 14.25 9.88 2.73
C SER A 25 13.99 9.10 4.04
N PRO A 26 15.03 8.47 4.64
CA PRO A 26 14.93 7.87 5.97
C PRO A 26 14.41 8.82 7.05
N PHE A 27 14.69 10.13 6.94
CA PHE A 27 14.13 11.14 7.85
C PHE A 27 12.60 11.11 7.83
N GLY A 28 11.99 11.05 6.64
CA GLY A 28 10.53 11.00 6.51
C GLY A 28 9.91 9.77 7.18
N ARG A 29 10.61 8.62 7.20
CA ARG A 29 10.16 7.44 7.95
C ARG A 29 10.15 7.70 9.45
N VAL A 30 11.23 8.28 9.97
CA VAL A 30 11.32 8.66 11.40
C VAL A 30 10.27 9.72 11.76
N TYR A 31 10.02 10.66 10.86
CA TYR A 31 9.00 11.70 11.04
C TYR A 31 7.58 11.11 11.10
N ARG A 32 7.22 10.15 10.23
CA ARG A 32 5.92 9.45 10.31
C ARG A 32 5.76 8.67 11.62
N LEU A 33 6.80 7.92 12.02
CA LEU A 33 6.82 7.23 13.31
C LEU A 33 6.71 8.19 14.50
N LEU A 34 7.33 9.38 14.40
CA LEU A 34 7.18 10.45 15.38
C LEU A 34 5.71 10.89 15.44
N LEU A 35 5.05 11.16 14.32
CA LEU A 35 3.63 11.54 14.32
C LEU A 35 2.77 10.47 14.99
N GLU A 36 2.92 9.21 14.63
CA GLU A 36 2.18 8.09 15.23
C GLU A 36 2.37 8.00 16.74
N ARG A 37 3.61 8.13 17.23
CA ARG A 37 3.95 7.94 18.65
C ARG A 37 3.76 9.17 19.51
N ALA A 38 4.01 10.36 18.97
CA ALA A 38 4.03 11.57 19.75
C ALA A 38 2.61 11.89 20.23
N CYS A 39 1.58 11.77 19.40
CA CYS A 39 0.25 12.32 19.73
C CYS A 39 -0.73 11.34 20.41
N ASN A 40 -0.33 10.10 20.70
CA ASN A 40 -1.11 9.16 21.53
C ASN A 40 -0.92 9.39 23.03
N ARG A 41 0.04 10.24 23.41
CA ARG A 41 0.19 10.79 24.76
C ARG A 41 -0.13 12.27 24.68
N ASP A 42 -0.76 12.81 25.72
CA ASP A 42 -0.96 14.24 25.86
C ASP A 42 0.41 14.95 25.93
N LEU A 43 0.95 15.32 24.76
CA LEU A 43 2.25 15.97 24.64
C LEU A 43 2.23 17.36 25.25
N LEU A 44 1.08 18.02 25.16
CA LEU A 44 0.85 19.41 25.56
C LEU A 44 0.38 19.52 27.01
N GLY A 45 -0.11 18.44 27.62
CA GLY A 45 -0.42 18.36 29.04
C GLY A 45 0.77 18.81 29.91
N GLY A 46 0.77 20.09 30.30
CA GLY A 46 1.71 20.73 31.22
C GLY A 46 2.93 21.42 30.62
N ASP A 47 3.13 21.50 29.29
CA ASP A 47 4.34 22.09 28.68
C ASP A 47 4.07 23.44 28.01
N MET A 48 4.47 24.52 28.69
CA MET A 48 4.36 25.90 28.21
C MET A 48 5.16 26.15 26.93
N ALA A 49 6.33 25.50 26.77
CA ALA A 49 7.20 25.72 25.63
C ALA A 49 6.64 25.08 24.35
N ALA A 50 6.06 23.88 24.46
CA ALA A 50 5.40 23.22 23.34
C ALA A 50 4.13 23.97 22.90
N THR A 51 3.38 24.52 23.87
CA THR A 51 2.20 25.36 23.59
C THR A 51 2.59 26.65 22.88
N GLN A 52 3.63 27.32 23.37
CA GLN A 52 4.17 28.54 22.75
C GLN A 52 4.67 28.28 21.32
N GLN A 53 5.38 27.18 21.09
CA GLN A 53 5.87 26.80 19.76
C GLN A 53 4.71 26.55 18.78
N ARG A 54 3.69 25.82 19.22
CA ARG A 54 2.47 25.57 18.42
C ARG A 54 1.80 26.88 18.04
N ASP A 55 1.62 27.79 18.99
CA ASP A 55 0.93 29.06 18.75
C ASP A 55 1.75 29.96 17.80
N GLN A 56 3.08 29.99 17.95
CA GLN A 56 3.99 30.71 17.05
C GLN A 56 3.93 30.17 15.62
N LEU A 57 4.04 28.84 15.45
CA LEU A 57 3.96 28.20 14.14
C LEU A 57 2.59 28.41 13.49
N SER A 58 1.51 28.36 14.26
CA SER A 58 0.16 28.64 13.77
C SER A 58 0.03 30.07 13.26
N GLN A 59 0.60 31.05 13.98
CA GLN A 59 0.58 32.45 13.56
C GLN A 59 1.39 32.67 12.28
N LYS A 60 2.57 32.05 12.16
CA LYS A 60 3.39 32.12 10.94
C LYS A 60 2.65 31.49 9.74
N LEU A 61 2.03 30.33 9.95
CA LEU A 61 1.29 29.63 8.90
C LEU A 61 0.10 30.44 8.38
N ARG A 62 -0.60 31.19 9.25
CA ARG A 62 -1.67 32.11 8.81
C ARG A 62 -1.17 33.22 7.88
N VAL A 63 0.06 33.70 8.09
CA VAL A 63 0.65 34.78 7.28
C VAL A 63 1.21 34.23 5.98
N ALA A 64 1.96 33.12 6.03
CA ALA A 64 2.57 32.50 4.85
C ALA A 64 1.53 31.83 3.92
N GLY A 65 0.43 31.33 4.49
CA GLY A 65 -0.56 30.53 3.77
C GLY A 65 -0.02 29.14 3.42
N PHE A 66 -0.77 28.42 2.57
CA PHE A 66 -0.52 27.00 2.26
C PHE A 66 0.05 26.74 0.87
N HIS A 67 0.06 27.74 -0.01
CA HIS A 67 0.38 27.59 -1.45
C HIS A 67 1.87 27.61 -1.77
N GLY A 68 2.70 27.90 -0.76
CA GLY A 68 4.14 28.12 -0.93
C GLY A 68 4.98 27.15 -0.10
N PRO A 69 6.24 26.94 -0.49
CA PRO A 69 7.17 26.05 0.20
C PRO A 69 7.35 26.36 1.70
N GLU A 70 7.35 27.65 2.05
CA GLU A 70 7.40 28.10 3.44
C GLU A 70 6.17 27.60 4.23
N GLY A 71 4.98 27.72 3.64
CA GLY A 71 3.73 27.19 4.18
C GLY A 71 3.76 25.68 4.39
N HIS A 72 4.34 24.93 3.45
CA HIS A 72 4.51 23.48 3.57
C HIS A 72 5.41 23.09 4.74
N GLY A 73 6.54 23.76 4.90
CA GLY A 73 7.47 23.55 6.01
C GLY A 73 6.83 23.87 7.36
N LEU A 74 6.09 24.98 7.43
CA LEU A 74 5.34 25.39 8.62
C LEU A 74 4.24 24.39 8.98
N LEU A 75 3.51 23.86 8.00
CA LEU A 75 2.49 22.83 8.25
C LEU A 75 3.14 21.55 8.80
N LEU A 76 4.23 21.07 8.19
CA LEU A 76 4.98 19.91 8.68
C LEU A 76 5.56 20.13 10.09
N ALA A 77 6.05 21.33 10.38
CA ALA A 77 6.53 21.68 11.71
C ALA A 77 5.40 21.68 12.76
N LEU A 78 4.17 21.98 12.35
CA LEU A 78 3.00 22.11 13.21
C LEU A 78 2.33 20.77 13.55
N MET A 79 2.33 19.81 12.62
CA MET A 79 1.64 18.51 12.78
C MET A 79 1.95 17.78 14.10
N PRO A 80 3.20 17.64 14.56
CA PRO A 80 3.51 16.92 15.81
C PRO A 80 2.82 17.45 17.08
N PHE A 81 2.33 18.70 17.05
CA PHE A 81 1.65 19.35 18.17
C PHE A 81 0.13 19.17 18.17
N TYR A 82 -0.44 18.61 17.10
CA TYR A 82 -1.88 18.35 17.00
C TYR A 82 -2.16 16.85 17.05
N PRO A 83 -3.13 16.42 17.89
CA PRO A 83 -3.68 15.08 17.81
C PRO A 83 -4.34 14.81 16.46
N PRO A 84 -4.49 13.53 16.07
CA PRO A 84 -5.29 13.16 14.90
C PRO A 84 -6.65 13.88 14.92
N ASN A 85 -7.14 14.27 13.73
CA ASN A 85 -8.40 14.99 13.52
C ASN A 85 -8.53 16.40 14.15
N GLN A 86 -7.49 16.96 14.76
CA GLN A 86 -7.55 18.28 15.41
C GLN A 86 -6.87 19.43 14.64
N LEU A 87 -6.12 19.13 13.59
CA LEU A 87 -5.54 20.14 12.70
C LEU A 87 -6.41 20.23 11.44
N LYS A 88 -7.00 21.39 11.16
CA LYS A 88 -7.84 21.58 9.98
C LYS A 88 -7.21 22.60 9.03
N VAL A 89 -7.04 22.18 7.78
CA VAL A 89 -6.66 23.01 6.65
C VAL A 89 -7.89 23.09 5.74
N GLU A 90 -8.44 24.29 5.58
CA GLU A 90 -9.58 24.50 4.69
C GLU A 90 -9.18 24.28 3.24
N ASP A 91 -9.95 23.50 2.50
CA ASP A 91 -9.70 23.19 1.09
C ASP A 91 -8.26 22.68 0.84
N ALA A 92 -7.83 21.73 1.68
CA ALA A 92 -6.47 21.19 1.65
C ALA A 92 -6.08 20.66 0.27
N ALA A 93 -7.02 20.05 -0.45
CA ALA A 93 -6.80 19.48 -1.77
C ALA A 93 -6.44 20.54 -2.83
N ALA A 94 -6.98 21.77 -2.72
CA ALA A 94 -6.63 22.86 -3.62
C ALA A 94 -5.32 23.57 -3.24
N LYS A 95 -4.91 23.47 -1.97
CA LYS A 95 -3.83 24.29 -1.40
C LYS A 95 -2.52 23.55 -1.18
N LEU A 96 -2.55 22.23 -1.03
CA LEU A 96 -1.38 21.41 -0.71
C LEU A 96 -0.91 20.58 -1.92
N PRO A 97 0.41 20.36 -2.08
CA PRO A 97 0.93 19.43 -3.06
C PRO A 97 0.57 17.99 -2.69
N GLY A 98 0.43 17.12 -3.69
CA GLY A 98 -0.09 15.75 -3.50
C GLY A 98 0.63 14.94 -2.41
N TRP A 99 1.96 15.05 -2.31
CA TRP A 99 2.74 14.36 -1.29
C TRP A 99 2.42 14.82 0.14
N LEU A 100 2.11 16.11 0.33
CA LEU A 100 1.80 16.70 1.63
C LEU A 100 0.33 16.50 1.97
N LEU A 101 -0.55 16.63 0.97
CA LEU A 101 -1.97 16.34 1.07
C LEU A 101 -2.19 14.92 1.58
N GLN A 102 -1.52 13.93 0.99
CA GLN A 102 -1.62 12.53 1.40
C GLN A 102 -1.22 12.34 2.87
N LEU A 103 -0.10 12.94 3.30
CA LEU A 103 0.38 12.85 4.68
C LEU A 103 -0.57 13.55 5.67
N TYR A 104 -1.14 14.68 5.27
CA TYR A 104 -2.11 15.43 6.06
C TYR A 104 -3.44 14.67 6.20
N GLN A 105 -4.02 14.19 5.09
CA GLN A 105 -5.32 13.50 5.08
C GLN A 105 -5.30 12.19 5.85
N GLN A 106 -4.23 11.40 5.73
CA GLN A 106 -4.06 10.15 6.47
C GLN A 106 -4.19 10.31 7.99
N ARG A 107 -4.00 11.53 8.51
CA ARG A 107 -3.89 11.79 9.94
C ARG A 107 -4.93 12.75 10.51
N TYR A 108 -5.30 13.76 9.75
CA TYR A 108 -6.06 14.90 10.26
C TYR A 108 -7.44 15.06 9.65
N GLU A 109 -7.72 14.37 8.55
CA GLU A 109 -9.09 14.26 8.07
C GLU A 109 -9.70 12.98 8.64
N PRO A 110 -10.85 13.06 9.32
CA PRO A 110 -11.60 11.84 9.61
C PRO A 110 -11.89 11.17 8.27
N PRO A 111 -11.95 9.82 8.20
CA PRO A 111 -12.47 9.16 7.01
C PRO A 111 -13.86 9.72 6.78
N THR A 112 -13.97 10.65 5.83
CA THR A 112 -15.19 11.43 5.67
C THR A 112 -16.29 10.45 5.34
N SER A 113 -17.33 10.43 6.18
CA SER A 113 -18.58 9.70 5.97
C SER A 113 -19.37 10.20 4.73
N HIS A 114 -18.73 11.01 3.88
CA HIS A 114 -19.12 11.31 2.50
C HIS A 114 -18.56 10.32 1.46
N GLN A 115 -18.01 9.17 1.89
CA GLN A 115 -17.92 7.98 1.04
C GLN A 115 -18.84 6.86 1.56
N ALA A 116 -20.10 7.22 1.86
CA ALA A 116 -21.21 6.30 1.64
C ALA A 116 -21.46 6.20 0.12
N GLN A 117 -20.54 5.54 -0.59
CA GLN A 117 -20.82 4.95 -1.89
C GLN A 117 -20.30 3.52 -1.84
N ALA A 118 -21.25 2.60 -1.88
CA ALA A 118 -21.01 1.26 -2.33
C ALA A 118 -20.23 1.29 -3.67
N SER A 119 -19.17 0.50 -3.75
CA SER A 119 -18.66 -0.13 -4.98
C SER A 119 -18.36 0.76 -6.19
N ALA A 120 -17.11 1.24 -6.31
CA ALA A 120 -16.26 1.04 -7.51
C ALA A 120 -14.83 1.59 -7.28
N PRO A 121 -13.77 0.85 -7.63
CA PRO A 121 -12.44 1.43 -7.83
C PRO A 121 -12.43 2.16 -9.18
N THR A 122 -12.03 3.43 -9.22
CA THR A 122 -11.65 4.07 -10.49
C THR A 122 -10.41 4.95 -10.34
N GLY A 123 -9.44 4.46 -9.57
CA GLY A 123 -8.12 4.25 -10.15
C GLY A 123 -8.01 2.76 -10.42
N GLN A 124 -7.64 2.35 -11.63
CA GLN A 124 -7.20 0.96 -11.81
C GLN A 124 -6.03 0.74 -10.83
N PRO A 125 -6.01 -0.35 -10.06
CA PRO A 125 -4.84 -0.66 -9.23
C PRO A 125 -3.61 -0.65 -10.15
N ALA A 126 -2.51 -0.07 -9.67
CA ALA A 126 -1.27 0.08 -10.42
C ALA A 126 -0.10 -0.54 -9.64
N PHE A 127 0.93 -0.99 -10.35
CA PHE A 127 2.08 -1.64 -9.71
C PHE A 127 2.92 -0.68 -8.86
N ASP A 128 2.84 0.63 -9.09
CA ASP A 128 3.52 1.67 -8.31
C ASP A 128 2.65 2.25 -7.18
N ASP A 129 1.38 1.84 -7.09
CA ASP A 129 0.48 2.25 -6.00
C ASP A 129 0.87 1.56 -4.69
N ARG A 130 1.63 2.29 -3.86
CA ARG A 130 2.06 1.83 -2.54
C ARG A 130 0.92 1.52 -1.59
N ILE A 131 -0.24 2.17 -1.73
CA ILE A 131 -1.41 1.90 -0.87
C ILE A 131 -1.93 0.50 -1.20
N PHE A 132 -2.16 0.23 -2.49
CA PHE A 132 -2.57 -1.09 -2.96
C PHE A 132 -1.57 -2.17 -2.56
N LEU A 133 -0.28 -1.95 -2.80
CA LEU A 133 0.79 -2.89 -2.46
C LEU A 133 0.87 -3.18 -0.94
N ASN A 134 0.74 -2.14 -0.10
CA ASN A 134 0.73 -2.33 1.36
C ASN A 134 -0.53 -3.03 1.85
N ARG A 135 -1.67 -2.76 1.24
CA ARG A 135 -2.92 -3.47 1.52
C ARG A 135 -2.80 -4.95 1.20
N MET A 136 -2.25 -5.30 0.03
CA MET A 136 -1.95 -6.68 -0.35
C MET A 136 -1.10 -7.40 0.70
N LEU A 137 0.05 -6.82 1.09
CA LEU A 137 0.94 -7.44 2.07
C LEU A 137 0.31 -7.54 3.46
N GLY A 138 -0.32 -6.45 3.92
CA GLY A 138 -0.94 -6.36 5.23
C GLY A 138 -2.05 -7.38 5.41
N LEU A 139 -3.02 -7.41 4.49
CA LEU A 139 -4.12 -8.37 4.53
C LEU A 139 -3.64 -9.82 4.41
N SER A 140 -2.64 -10.08 3.56
CA SER A 140 -2.08 -11.43 3.42
C SER A 140 -1.46 -11.93 4.72
N ASN A 141 -0.71 -11.07 5.42
CA ASN A 141 -0.09 -11.41 6.70
C ASN A 141 -1.12 -11.53 7.83
N LEU A 142 -2.10 -10.61 7.88
CA LEU A 142 -3.15 -10.65 8.89
C LEU A 142 -3.99 -11.92 8.75
N TYR A 143 -4.39 -12.26 7.53
CA TYR A 143 -5.14 -13.49 7.26
C TYR A 143 -4.32 -14.76 7.58
N TYR A 144 -3.01 -14.75 7.27
CA TYR A 144 -2.13 -15.86 7.64
C TYR A 144 -2.05 -16.08 9.18
N ILE A 145 -2.13 -14.99 9.97
CA ILE A 145 -2.09 -15.04 11.43
C ILE A 145 -3.45 -15.44 12.02
N ASP A 146 -4.54 -14.85 11.51
CA ASP A 146 -5.90 -15.07 11.99
C ASP A 146 -6.87 -15.27 10.80
N PRO A 147 -7.04 -16.51 10.33
CA PRO A 147 -7.92 -16.81 9.19
C PRO A 147 -9.41 -16.80 9.56
N GLU A 148 -9.78 -16.67 10.85
CA GLU A 148 -11.17 -16.63 11.28
C GLU A 148 -11.80 -15.24 11.08
N ASP A 149 -10.99 -14.19 10.89
CA ASP A 149 -11.45 -12.84 10.62
C ASP A 149 -12.07 -12.69 9.22
N GLN A 150 -13.40 -12.63 9.20
CA GLN A 150 -14.18 -12.51 7.98
C GLN A 150 -14.02 -11.15 7.27
N GLU A 151 -13.71 -10.07 7.99
CA GLU A 151 -13.52 -8.75 7.39
C GLU A 151 -12.21 -8.73 6.60
N ILE A 152 -11.13 -9.23 7.20
CA ILE A 152 -9.84 -9.41 6.53
C ILE A 152 -10.00 -10.31 5.30
N LEU A 153 -10.76 -11.41 5.42
CA LEU A 153 -11.02 -12.31 4.31
C LEU A 153 -11.72 -11.59 3.14
N GLN A 154 -12.82 -10.87 3.39
CA GLN A 154 -13.55 -10.19 2.30
C GLN A 154 -12.67 -9.15 1.61
N GLU A 155 -11.87 -8.40 2.36
CA GLU A 155 -10.92 -7.45 1.78
C GLU A 155 -9.83 -8.15 0.95
N LEU A 156 -9.25 -9.24 1.46
CA LEU A 156 -8.20 -9.97 0.77
C LEU A 156 -8.70 -10.56 -0.56
N ARG A 157 -9.96 -11.00 -0.62
CA ARG A 157 -10.63 -11.46 -1.85
C ARG A 157 -10.77 -10.36 -2.89
N GLN A 158 -11.14 -9.15 -2.46
CA GLN A 158 -11.19 -7.99 -3.35
C GLN A 158 -9.79 -7.68 -3.91
N VAL A 159 -8.77 -7.68 -3.06
CA VAL A 159 -7.39 -7.43 -3.48
C VAL A 159 -6.89 -8.54 -4.40
N ARG A 160 -7.26 -9.81 -4.15
CA ARG A 160 -6.96 -10.93 -5.06
C ARG A 160 -7.48 -10.68 -6.47
N LEU A 161 -8.75 -10.29 -6.61
CA LEU A 161 -9.33 -10.00 -7.93
C LEU A 161 -8.68 -8.78 -8.61
N GLN A 162 -8.40 -7.72 -7.86
CA GLN A 162 -7.67 -6.55 -8.36
C GLN A 162 -6.26 -6.91 -8.85
N THR A 163 -5.57 -7.79 -8.11
CA THR A 163 -4.25 -8.32 -8.49
C THR A 163 -4.33 -9.12 -9.77
N VAL A 164 -5.36 -9.97 -9.93
CA VAL A 164 -5.57 -10.73 -11.16
C VAL A 164 -5.77 -9.79 -12.35
N GLN A 165 -6.56 -8.72 -12.20
CA GLN A 165 -6.75 -7.74 -13.27
C GLN A 165 -5.43 -7.05 -13.65
N LEU A 166 -4.62 -6.68 -12.67
CA LEU A 166 -3.28 -6.12 -12.88
C LEU A 166 -2.38 -7.06 -13.68
N LEU A 167 -2.31 -8.33 -13.27
CA LEU A 167 -1.49 -9.33 -13.93
C LEU A 167 -1.91 -9.50 -15.40
N LEU A 168 -3.22 -9.56 -15.67
CA LEU A 168 -3.75 -9.75 -17.02
C LEU A 168 -3.66 -8.50 -17.90
N GLY A 169 -3.48 -7.31 -17.31
CA GLY A 169 -3.44 -6.03 -18.00
C GLY A 169 -2.07 -5.61 -18.53
N VAL A 170 -1.01 -6.38 -18.30
CA VAL A 170 0.37 -6.02 -18.67
C VAL A 170 1.06 -7.03 -19.56
N SER A 171 2.10 -6.58 -20.27
CA SER A 171 2.97 -7.46 -21.07
C SER A 171 3.85 -8.34 -20.18
N ARG A 172 4.46 -9.37 -20.78
CA ARG A 172 5.34 -10.30 -20.06
C ARG A 172 6.60 -9.61 -19.54
N GLU A 173 7.13 -8.68 -20.32
CA GLU A 173 8.33 -7.90 -20.00
C GLU A 173 8.06 -6.98 -18.82
N GLU A 174 6.92 -6.28 -18.85
CA GLU A 174 6.53 -5.39 -17.77
C GLU A 174 6.23 -6.19 -16.50
N LEU A 175 5.51 -7.30 -16.61
CA LEU A 175 5.29 -8.21 -15.49
C LEU A 175 6.62 -8.64 -14.83
N GLY A 176 7.62 -8.98 -15.63
CA GLY A 176 8.94 -9.34 -15.13
C GLY A 176 9.63 -8.22 -14.36
N ARG A 177 9.54 -6.98 -14.83
CA ARG A 177 10.08 -5.81 -14.08
C ARG A 177 9.40 -5.64 -12.73
N GLN A 178 8.08 -5.81 -12.69
CA GLN A 178 7.31 -5.65 -11.46
C GLN A 178 7.60 -6.76 -10.45
N PHE A 179 7.79 -8.00 -10.91
CA PHE A 179 8.17 -9.12 -10.04
C PHE A 179 9.58 -9.00 -9.43
N VAL A 180 10.49 -8.29 -10.09
CA VAL A 180 11.82 -7.99 -9.54
C VAL A 180 11.77 -6.83 -8.53
N ALA A 181 10.74 -5.98 -8.62
CA ALA A 181 10.49 -4.89 -7.69
C ALA A 181 9.62 -5.34 -6.50
N ASP A 182 9.14 -4.38 -5.71
CA ASP A 182 8.35 -4.61 -4.49
C ASP A 182 7.09 -5.45 -4.70
N PHE A 183 6.53 -5.50 -5.92
CA PHE A 183 5.33 -6.28 -6.20
C PHE A 183 5.56 -7.79 -6.04
N GLY A 184 6.73 -8.31 -6.44
CA GLY A 184 7.01 -9.75 -6.39
C GLY A 184 6.89 -10.34 -4.98
N ASP A 185 7.51 -9.70 -3.99
CA ASP A 185 7.46 -10.15 -2.59
C ASP A 185 6.02 -10.15 -2.04
N ARG A 186 5.22 -9.15 -2.43
CA ARG A 186 3.84 -8.98 -1.97
C ARG A 186 2.89 -9.95 -2.65
N TYR A 187 3.11 -10.21 -3.93
CA TYR A 187 2.41 -11.25 -4.67
C TYR A 187 2.63 -12.62 -4.01
N TRP A 188 3.88 -12.95 -3.66
CA TRP A 188 4.16 -14.23 -3.00
C TRP A 188 3.58 -14.30 -1.59
N ALA A 189 3.57 -13.21 -0.82
CA ALA A 189 2.89 -13.17 0.48
C ALA A 189 1.39 -13.50 0.35
N MET A 190 0.71 -12.95 -0.68
CA MET A 190 -0.68 -13.31 -0.97
C MET A 190 -0.84 -14.76 -1.43
N ALA A 191 0.02 -15.23 -2.34
CA ALA A 191 -0.01 -16.61 -2.79
C ALA A 191 0.21 -17.61 -1.62
N GLN A 192 0.89 -17.19 -0.56
CA GLN A 192 1.25 -18.04 0.58
C GLN A 192 0.37 -17.81 1.82
N SER A 193 -0.60 -16.89 1.78
CA SER A 193 -1.44 -16.56 2.95
C SER A 193 -2.39 -17.69 3.36
N GLY A 194 -2.68 -18.62 2.44
CA GLY A 194 -3.63 -19.72 2.68
C GLY A 194 -5.07 -19.41 2.26
N VAL A 195 -5.34 -18.20 1.74
CA VAL A 195 -6.68 -17.77 1.27
C VAL A 195 -7.24 -18.65 0.13
N GLN A 196 -6.42 -19.52 -0.45
CA GLN A 196 -6.83 -20.49 -1.47
C GLN A 196 -7.62 -21.67 -0.89
N LYS A 197 -7.62 -21.86 0.44
CA LYS A 197 -8.45 -22.85 1.13
C LYS A 197 -9.92 -22.43 1.21
N GLU A 198 -10.18 -21.13 1.12
CA GLU A 198 -11.52 -20.57 1.27
C GLU A 198 -12.39 -20.86 0.04
N PRO A 199 -13.71 -21.07 0.23
CA PRO A 199 -14.63 -21.23 -0.87
C PRO A 199 -14.68 -19.93 -1.70
N LEU A 200 -14.52 -20.08 -3.02
CA LEU A 200 -14.63 -18.97 -3.96
C LEU A 200 -16.09 -18.54 -4.14
N ASP A 201 -16.31 -17.23 -4.34
CA ASP A 201 -17.63 -16.68 -4.67
C ASP A 201 -17.85 -16.72 -6.18
N ALA A 202 -19.02 -16.27 -6.62
CA ALA A 202 -19.37 -16.28 -8.04
C ALA A 202 -18.38 -15.52 -8.93
N ASN A 203 -17.86 -14.38 -8.48
CA ASN A 203 -16.92 -13.56 -9.27
C ASN A 203 -15.56 -14.25 -9.36
N GLU A 204 -15.09 -14.81 -8.26
CA GLU A 204 -13.83 -15.53 -8.18
C GLU A 204 -13.87 -16.85 -8.95
N VAL A 205 -14.98 -17.58 -8.89
CA VAL A 205 -15.23 -18.78 -9.71
C VAL A 205 -15.19 -18.41 -11.19
N ALA A 206 -15.92 -17.36 -11.61
CA ALA A 206 -15.93 -16.93 -13.00
C ALA A 206 -14.52 -16.54 -13.50
N GLN A 207 -13.77 -15.79 -12.69
CA GLN A 207 -12.41 -15.37 -13.03
C GLN A 207 -11.44 -16.56 -13.11
N ARG A 208 -11.48 -17.45 -12.11
CA ARG A 208 -10.66 -18.67 -12.08
C ARG A 208 -10.97 -19.55 -13.29
N ASP A 209 -12.23 -19.81 -13.58
CA ASP A 209 -12.65 -20.71 -14.64
C ASP A 209 -12.25 -20.15 -16.01
N ALA A 210 -12.40 -18.85 -16.24
CA ALA A 210 -11.92 -18.21 -17.47
C ALA A 210 -10.40 -18.38 -17.66
N ILE A 211 -9.61 -18.21 -16.60
CA ILE A 211 -8.15 -18.42 -16.64
C ILE A 211 -7.82 -19.90 -16.90
N GLN A 212 -8.46 -20.81 -16.18
CA GLN A 212 -8.21 -22.25 -16.26
C GLN A 212 -8.59 -22.83 -17.62
N THR A 213 -9.76 -22.45 -18.16
CA THR A 213 -10.20 -22.86 -19.50
C THR A 213 -9.22 -22.37 -20.55
N TRP A 214 -8.72 -21.14 -20.45
CA TRP A 214 -7.73 -20.64 -21.41
C TRP A 214 -6.42 -21.43 -21.32
N LEU A 215 -5.91 -21.68 -20.11
CA LEU A 215 -4.66 -22.42 -19.89
C LEU A 215 -4.74 -23.88 -20.39
N SER A 216 -5.91 -24.52 -20.30
CA SER A 216 -6.10 -25.93 -20.69
C SER A 216 -6.40 -26.12 -22.19
N THR A 217 -7.06 -25.16 -22.83
CA THR A 217 -7.45 -25.24 -24.24
C THR A 217 -6.42 -24.65 -25.20
N THR A 218 -5.53 -23.78 -24.70
CA THR A 218 -4.49 -23.14 -25.52
C THR A 218 -3.24 -24.02 -25.60
N PRO A 219 -2.84 -24.51 -26.79
CA PRO A 219 -1.61 -25.27 -26.95
C PRO A 219 -0.38 -24.44 -26.60
N ASN A 220 0.53 -25.02 -25.81
CA ASN A 220 1.73 -24.33 -25.31
C ASN A 220 1.39 -22.99 -24.62
N SER A 221 0.30 -22.97 -23.84
CA SER A 221 -0.29 -21.76 -23.24
C SER A 221 0.71 -20.84 -22.55
N LEU A 222 1.72 -21.36 -21.85
CA LEU A 222 2.76 -20.57 -21.18
C LEU A 222 3.69 -19.80 -22.13
N SER A 223 3.84 -20.27 -23.36
CA SER A 223 4.63 -19.60 -24.41
C SER A 223 3.82 -18.57 -25.20
N GLN A 224 2.49 -18.56 -25.06
CA GLN A 224 1.62 -17.61 -25.74
C GLN A 224 1.57 -16.25 -25.03
N GLU A 225 1.12 -15.24 -25.74
CA GLU A 225 0.88 -13.91 -25.17
C GLU A 225 -0.11 -13.97 -24.00
N GLY A 226 0.26 -13.39 -22.86
CA GLY A 226 -0.55 -13.46 -21.65
C GLY A 226 -0.51 -14.81 -20.92
N GLY A 227 0.32 -15.77 -21.37
CA GLY A 227 0.42 -17.09 -20.77
C GLY A 227 0.96 -17.08 -19.34
N ILE A 228 2.08 -16.41 -19.13
CA ILE A 228 2.70 -16.27 -17.80
C ILE A 228 1.82 -15.46 -16.84
N GLN A 229 1.16 -14.41 -17.35
CA GLN A 229 0.20 -13.59 -16.61
C GLN A 229 -0.94 -14.45 -16.06
N ARG A 230 -1.56 -15.25 -16.92
CA ARG A 230 -2.64 -16.18 -16.56
C ARG A 230 -2.17 -17.27 -15.61
N PHE A 231 -0.97 -17.79 -15.82
CA PHE A 231 -0.39 -18.77 -14.92
C PHE A 231 -0.16 -18.19 -13.51
N ALA A 232 0.42 -16.99 -13.41
CA ALA A 232 0.58 -16.30 -12.13
C ALA A 232 -0.78 -15.99 -11.49
N ALA A 233 -1.78 -15.56 -12.26
CA ALA A 233 -3.12 -15.35 -11.74
C ALA A 233 -3.77 -16.65 -11.23
N ALA A 234 -3.53 -17.79 -11.90
CA ALA A 234 -4.04 -19.09 -11.48
C ALA A 234 -3.49 -19.52 -10.12
N LEU A 235 -2.24 -19.18 -9.77
CA LEU A 235 -1.68 -19.52 -8.45
C LEU A 235 -2.43 -18.84 -7.29
N LEU A 236 -3.10 -17.71 -7.52
CA LEU A 236 -3.87 -17.00 -6.48
C LEU A 236 -5.19 -17.70 -6.12
N PHE A 237 -5.65 -18.65 -6.94
CA PHE A 237 -6.89 -19.40 -6.74
C PHE A 237 -6.65 -20.87 -6.39
N ASN A 238 -5.43 -21.37 -6.60
CA ASN A 238 -5.10 -22.77 -6.41
C ASN A 238 -4.24 -22.94 -5.17
N MET A 239 -4.37 -24.09 -4.52
CA MET A 239 -3.54 -24.41 -3.37
C MET A 239 -2.08 -24.63 -3.79
N PRO A 240 -1.11 -24.24 -2.94
CA PRO A 240 0.27 -24.67 -3.09
C PRO A 240 0.35 -26.18 -3.40
N GLY A 241 1.09 -26.53 -4.44
CA GLY A 241 1.31 -27.92 -4.87
C GLY A 241 0.23 -28.56 -5.76
N THR A 242 -0.96 -27.97 -5.91
CA THR A 242 -1.95 -28.49 -6.88
C THR A 242 -1.64 -28.08 -8.32
N VAL A 243 -0.91 -26.98 -8.49
CA VAL A 243 -0.44 -26.50 -9.80
C VAL A 243 0.98 -27.00 -10.04
N ALA A 244 1.11 -28.27 -10.45
CA ALA A 244 2.40 -28.87 -10.81
C ALA A 244 2.74 -28.61 -12.29
N LEU A 245 3.94 -28.11 -12.54
CA LEU A 245 4.47 -27.87 -13.88
C LEU A 245 5.73 -28.71 -14.09
N ALA A 246 5.76 -29.51 -15.16
CA ALA A 246 6.94 -30.25 -15.54
C ALA A 246 8.04 -29.29 -16.05
N ASN A 247 9.28 -29.50 -15.62
CA ASN A 247 10.45 -28.71 -16.02
C ASN A 247 10.20 -27.18 -15.92
N PRO A 248 9.92 -26.64 -14.72
CA PRO A 248 9.57 -25.23 -14.56
C PRO A 248 10.66 -24.28 -15.08
N GLU A 249 11.94 -24.68 -15.05
CA GLU A 249 13.06 -23.90 -15.57
C GLU A 249 13.00 -23.68 -17.08
N GLN A 250 12.31 -24.56 -17.82
CA GLN A 250 12.16 -24.46 -19.28
C GLN A 250 10.89 -23.69 -19.66
N ASN A 251 9.88 -23.70 -18.79
CA ASN A 251 8.55 -23.19 -19.09
C ASN A 251 8.25 -21.83 -18.44
N LEU A 252 8.98 -21.45 -17.38
CA LEU A 252 8.76 -20.21 -16.65
C LEU A 252 9.97 -19.26 -16.79
N PRO A 253 9.73 -17.95 -16.75
CA PRO A 253 10.81 -16.96 -16.72
C PRO A 253 11.67 -17.11 -15.46
N ALA A 254 12.98 -16.85 -15.58
CA ALA A 254 13.92 -16.95 -14.47
C ALA A 254 13.53 -16.11 -13.23
N TRP A 255 12.91 -14.94 -13.43
CA TRP A 255 12.42 -14.07 -12.35
C TRP A 255 11.22 -14.66 -11.57
N PHE A 256 10.56 -15.70 -12.09
CA PHE A 256 9.40 -16.32 -11.47
C PHE A 256 9.70 -17.72 -10.89
N VAL A 257 10.61 -18.46 -11.53
CA VAL A 257 10.91 -19.88 -11.24
C VAL A 257 11.19 -20.12 -9.75
N GLU A 258 12.05 -19.31 -9.13
CA GLU A 258 12.45 -19.52 -7.73
C GLU A 258 11.28 -19.32 -6.75
N GLY A 259 10.46 -18.29 -6.97
CA GLY A 259 9.26 -18.06 -6.17
C GLY A 259 8.23 -19.19 -6.35
N TYR A 260 8.05 -19.65 -7.59
CA TYR A 260 7.17 -20.78 -7.90
C TYR A 260 7.62 -22.08 -7.22
N LYS A 261 8.91 -22.42 -7.28
CA LYS A 261 9.46 -23.60 -6.59
C LYS A 261 9.19 -23.54 -5.09
N ARG A 262 9.46 -22.40 -4.45
CA ARG A 262 9.15 -22.19 -3.03
C ARG A 262 7.67 -22.40 -2.74
N TYR A 263 6.80 -21.77 -3.53
CA TYR A 263 5.35 -21.92 -3.41
C TYR A 263 4.92 -23.40 -3.52
N THR A 264 5.39 -24.15 -4.52
CA THR A 264 5.03 -25.58 -4.66
C THR A 264 5.58 -26.46 -3.53
N SER A 265 6.73 -26.11 -2.94
CA SER A 265 7.33 -26.87 -1.84
C SER A 265 6.54 -26.79 -0.53
N MET A 266 5.72 -25.75 -0.36
CA MET A 266 4.89 -25.58 0.85
C MET A 266 3.81 -26.66 0.99
N ALA A 267 3.42 -27.29 -0.12
CA ALA A 267 2.46 -28.39 -0.13
C ALA A 267 2.95 -29.64 0.61
N VAL A 268 4.27 -29.78 0.79
CA VAL A 268 4.90 -30.93 1.45
C VAL A 268 4.96 -30.75 2.97
N ALA A 269 4.64 -29.54 3.48
CA ALA A 269 4.79 -29.17 4.89
C ALA A 269 3.47 -28.99 5.66
N ALA A 270 2.31 -29.18 5.02
CA ALA A 270 0.98 -29.02 5.61
C ALA A 270 0.26 -30.36 5.80
#